data_AF-A0A2E3IK70-F1
#
_entry.id   AF-A0A2E3IK70-F1
#
_cell.length_a   1.000
_cell.length_b   1.000
_cell.length_c   1.000
_cell.angle_alpha   90.00
_cell.angle_beta   90.00
_cell.angle_gamma   90.00
#
_symmetry.space_group_name_H-M   'P 1'
#
loop_
_entity.id
_entity.type
_entity.pdbx_description
1 polymer ?
#
loop_
_entity_poly.entity_id
_entity_poly.type
_entity_poly.pdbx_seq_one_letter_code
_entity_poly.pdbx_strand_id
1 'polypeptide(L)'
;TTAWNTMMSIARGNITSPSQYAAIQEYLDIDSLIDYMLLNFFVGNTDWDGHNWRAARKRETGAGYLMLPWDSEFALSPNGPGVINNPQPLSNALNINVTGRDGTGRPSGLHQDLSANAEYRMRFADRVHRHLFNDGALSPAIAGSLWRARSDLMDQAVVAESARWGDFRYDTDSGRWQPGDFARYTPNQHYRQDQAWILRSYIPQRGAVLLEQLRSRNLYPLTEAPRFRQHGGSVAVGQALAISNPNPAGVVYYTMDGSDPRDPAAGQNGVSASAIRYTRPPVFNESALLRARVLSGGEWSAMNEATFFAGDLAEPSNLTVSELMYNPPGSSEDLEFIELVNLSRTDTIELGGATFTEGMQFSFPINTRLAPGGRLLLVSDEEAFVSHYGPGLPIVGQYDGLLDNSGEQLVIENSTGNVILNFTYNDGSEWPSGSDGEGYSLVSRDSDLSDALSWRDSDERMGNPGESDNTRFSGLPSTDEDGDGVEALLEYATGGDDRSPGDDLATPVLSISRDGPLEIMINLNLSASDIDISLEQTSDLVTWEPLVGFERIAIIRDQAKAIARIVYRATTPQESSTKFLRLRAILR
;
A
#
# COMPACT_ATOMS: atom_id res chain seq x y z
N THR A 1 -31.93 -11.47 -11.17
CA THR A 1 -33.26 -10.82 -11.20
C THR A 1 -34.04 -11.04 -9.91
N THR A 2 -34.21 -12.28 -9.40
CA THR A 2 -34.95 -12.54 -8.15
C THR A 2 -34.43 -11.73 -6.95
N ALA A 3 -33.13 -11.81 -6.63
CA ALA A 3 -32.55 -11.06 -5.50
C ALA A 3 -32.74 -9.54 -5.62
N TRP A 4 -32.58 -8.99 -6.82
CA TRP A 4 -32.83 -7.57 -7.08
C TRP A 4 -34.29 -7.19 -6.80
N ASN A 5 -35.24 -7.99 -7.29
CA ASN A 5 -36.66 -7.74 -7.05
C ASN A 5 -37.02 -7.86 -5.56
N THR A 6 -36.41 -8.81 -4.84
CA THR A 6 -36.56 -8.94 -3.39
C THR A 6 -36.04 -7.68 -2.68
N MET A 7 -34.82 -7.25 -2.98
CA MET A 7 -34.22 -6.03 -2.44
C MET A 7 -35.11 -4.80 -2.66
N MET A 8 -35.58 -4.58 -3.89
CA MET A 8 -36.48 -3.47 -4.20
C MET A 8 -37.83 -3.57 -3.47
N SER A 9 -38.34 -4.79 -3.24
CA SER A 9 -39.58 -4.98 -2.48
C SER A 9 -39.39 -4.68 -0.99
N ILE A 10 -38.24 -5.00 -0.41
CA ILE A 10 -37.89 -4.66 0.97
C ILE A 10 -37.82 -3.13 1.12
N ALA A 11 -37.13 -2.45 0.20
CA ALA A 11 -36.97 -0.99 0.20
C ALA A 11 -38.33 -0.25 0.14
N ARG A 12 -39.24 -0.69 -0.73
CA ARG A 12 -40.58 -0.10 -0.87
C ARG A 12 -41.55 -0.48 0.26
N GLY A 13 -41.18 -1.45 1.08
CA GLY A 13 -41.93 -1.87 2.25
C GLY A 13 -41.78 -0.87 3.40
N ASN A 14 -41.91 -1.36 4.64
CA ASN A 14 -41.66 -0.53 5.81
C ASN A 14 -40.15 -0.43 6.13
N ILE A 15 -39.38 0.25 5.27
CA ILE A 15 -37.93 0.36 5.42
C ILE A 15 -37.50 1.13 6.68
N THR A 16 -38.42 1.85 7.34
CA THR A 16 -38.16 2.48 8.64
C THR A 16 -37.96 1.46 9.78
N SER A 17 -38.38 0.20 9.58
CA SER A 17 -38.18 -0.88 10.55
C SER A 17 -36.72 -1.34 10.60
N PRO A 18 -36.11 -1.46 11.80
CA PRO A 18 -34.76 -2.02 11.95
C PRO A 18 -34.60 -3.41 11.31
N SER A 19 -35.62 -4.26 11.41
CA SER A 19 -35.58 -5.61 10.82
C SER A 19 -35.61 -5.61 9.30
N GLN A 20 -36.30 -4.65 8.67
CA GLN A 20 -36.34 -4.52 7.21
C GLN A 20 -35.03 -3.93 6.69
N TYR A 21 -34.46 -2.96 7.43
CA TYR A 21 -33.16 -2.41 7.12
C TYR A 21 -32.04 -3.45 7.27
N ALA A 22 -32.06 -4.29 8.30
CA ALA A 22 -31.15 -5.43 8.40
C ALA A 22 -31.36 -6.42 7.24
N ALA A 23 -32.61 -6.74 6.90
CA ALA A 23 -32.92 -7.66 5.80
C ALA A 23 -32.45 -7.17 4.43
N ILE A 24 -32.41 -5.86 4.16
CA ILE A 24 -31.93 -5.36 2.86
C ILE A 24 -30.41 -5.52 2.72
N GLN A 25 -29.65 -5.51 3.82
CA GLN A 25 -28.19 -5.61 3.82
C GLN A 25 -27.69 -6.97 3.32
N GLU A 26 -28.51 -8.03 3.44
CA GLU A 26 -28.25 -9.34 2.81
C GLU A 26 -28.23 -9.30 1.28
N TYR A 27 -28.80 -8.24 0.68
CA TYR A 27 -28.91 -8.07 -0.76
C TYR A 27 -28.16 -6.86 -1.29
N LEU A 28 -27.79 -5.91 -0.43
CA LEU A 28 -27.28 -4.61 -0.84
C LEU A 28 -26.06 -4.23 -0.02
N ASP A 29 -24.97 -3.93 -0.69
CA ASP A 29 -23.90 -3.19 -0.06
C ASP A 29 -24.33 -1.72 0.06
N ILE A 30 -24.68 -1.33 1.29
CA ILE A 30 -25.19 0.01 1.62
C ILE A 30 -24.14 1.08 1.31
N ASP A 31 -22.87 0.81 1.62
CA ASP A 31 -21.79 1.77 1.42
C ASP A 31 -21.52 1.98 -0.07
N SER A 32 -21.52 0.90 -0.85
CA SER A 32 -21.40 0.96 -2.32
C SER A 32 -22.51 1.80 -2.95
N LEU A 33 -23.77 1.62 -2.52
CA LEU A 33 -24.87 2.45 -3.02
C LEU A 33 -24.69 3.93 -2.63
N ILE A 34 -24.33 4.21 -1.38
CA ILE A 34 -24.15 5.58 -0.90
C ILE A 34 -23.02 6.27 -1.66
N ASP A 35 -21.88 5.62 -1.82
CA ASP A 35 -20.74 6.15 -2.56
C ASP A 35 -21.06 6.38 -4.03
N TYR A 36 -21.77 5.44 -4.65
CA TYR A 36 -22.25 5.58 -6.02
C TYR A 36 -23.16 6.81 -6.18
N MET A 37 -24.06 7.05 -5.22
CA MET A 37 -24.90 8.25 -5.21
C MET A 37 -24.06 9.51 -5.01
N LEU A 38 -23.14 9.48 -4.04
CA LEU A 38 -22.32 10.62 -3.69
C LEU A 38 -21.43 11.05 -4.87
N LEU A 39 -20.84 10.10 -5.60
CA LEU A 39 -20.05 10.38 -6.81
C LEU A 39 -20.89 11.11 -7.85
N ASN A 40 -22.07 10.56 -8.17
CA ASN A 40 -23.00 11.11 -9.15
C ASN A 40 -23.52 12.50 -8.74
N PHE A 41 -23.79 12.70 -7.45
CA PHE A 41 -24.17 13.99 -6.89
C PHE A 41 -23.01 14.97 -6.95
N PHE A 42 -21.80 14.53 -6.62
CA PHE A 42 -20.61 15.36 -6.62
C PHE A 42 -20.33 15.89 -8.02
N VAL A 43 -20.29 15.06 -9.06
CA VAL A 43 -20.03 15.51 -10.43
C VAL A 43 -21.25 16.12 -11.13
N GLY A 44 -22.43 16.11 -10.48
CA GLY A 44 -23.66 16.65 -11.04
C GLY A 44 -24.11 15.95 -12.32
N ASN A 45 -23.89 14.64 -12.44
CA ASN A 45 -24.15 13.92 -13.69
C ASN A 45 -25.66 13.96 -14.05
N THR A 46 -26.03 14.49 -15.20
CA THR A 46 -27.46 14.68 -15.50
C THR A 46 -28.11 13.49 -16.19
N ASP A 47 -27.31 12.55 -16.72
CA ASP A 47 -27.75 11.50 -17.65
C ASP A 47 -27.76 10.08 -17.04
N TRP A 48 -27.18 9.88 -15.84
CA TRP A 48 -26.97 8.52 -15.33
C TRP A 48 -28.25 7.73 -15.05
N ASP A 49 -29.28 8.39 -14.52
CA ASP A 49 -30.38 7.69 -13.85
C ASP A 49 -31.20 6.82 -14.81
N GLY A 50 -31.25 7.20 -16.08
CA GLY A 50 -31.96 6.47 -17.12
C GLY A 50 -31.40 5.07 -17.34
N HIS A 51 -30.15 5.01 -17.80
CA HIS A 51 -29.56 3.81 -18.40
C HIS A 51 -28.06 3.64 -18.12
N ASN A 52 -27.38 4.63 -17.55
CA ASN A 52 -25.92 4.66 -17.44
C ASN A 52 -25.49 4.22 -16.04
N TRP A 53 -25.97 3.04 -15.65
CA TRP A 53 -25.61 2.39 -14.40
C TRP A 53 -25.65 0.87 -14.56
N ARG A 54 -24.85 0.17 -13.77
CA ARG A 54 -24.85 -1.29 -13.67
C ARG A 54 -24.89 -1.70 -12.19
N ALA A 55 -25.30 -2.93 -11.94
CA ALA A 55 -25.25 -3.53 -10.61
C ALA A 55 -24.77 -4.97 -10.71
N ALA A 56 -23.87 -5.37 -9.81
CA ALA A 56 -23.28 -6.70 -9.78
C ALA A 56 -23.33 -7.26 -8.34
N ARG A 57 -23.47 -8.58 -8.21
CA ARG A 57 -23.31 -9.27 -6.92
C ARG A 57 -22.69 -10.64 -7.14
N LYS A 58 -21.89 -11.11 -6.17
CA LYS A 58 -21.44 -12.51 -6.14
C LYS A 58 -22.64 -13.42 -5.87
N ARG A 59 -22.60 -14.66 -6.36
CA ARG A 59 -23.68 -15.66 -6.19
C ARG A 59 -23.46 -16.49 -4.92
N GLU A 60 -23.15 -15.83 -3.83
CA GLU A 60 -22.92 -16.42 -2.51
C GLU A 60 -23.82 -15.75 -1.47
N THR A 61 -24.04 -16.43 -0.35
CA THR A 61 -24.87 -15.92 0.75
C THR A 61 -24.19 -14.69 1.38
N GLY A 62 -24.96 -13.65 1.69
CA GLY A 62 -24.44 -12.41 2.27
C GLY A 62 -23.77 -11.44 1.29
N ALA A 63 -23.58 -11.82 0.02
CA ALA A 63 -23.00 -10.90 -0.98
C ALA A 63 -24.03 -9.88 -1.49
N GLY A 64 -23.86 -8.63 -1.05
CA GLY A 64 -24.65 -7.49 -1.48
C GLY A 64 -24.41 -7.05 -2.93
N TYR A 65 -25.39 -6.38 -3.52
CA TYR A 65 -25.24 -5.68 -4.80
C TYR A 65 -24.31 -4.48 -4.65
N LEU A 66 -23.30 -4.42 -5.51
CA LEU A 66 -22.45 -3.26 -5.77
C LEU A 66 -23.03 -2.45 -6.92
N MET A 67 -23.00 -1.13 -6.81
CA MET A 67 -23.44 -0.20 -7.85
C MET A 67 -22.24 0.33 -8.63
N LEU A 68 -22.33 0.28 -9.96
CA LEU A 68 -21.22 0.59 -10.86
C LEU A 68 -21.62 1.73 -11.80
N PRO A 69 -20.84 2.83 -11.84
CA PRO A 69 -20.99 3.86 -12.87
C PRO A 69 -20.79 3.27 -14.27
N TRP A 70 -21.55 3.79 -15.22
CA TRP A 70 -21.39 3.52 -16.65
C TRP A 70 -21.60 4.85 -17.38
N ASP A 71 -21.02 5.03 -18.58
CA ASP A 71 -21.31 6.13 -19.53
C ASP A 71 -21.58 7.48 -18.83
N SER A 72 -20.55 7.99 -18.16
CA SER A 72 -20.60 9.19 -17.31
C SER A 72 -19.96 10.40 -17.98
N GLU A 73 -19.99 10.47 -19.31
CA GLU A 73 -19.45 11.56 -20.13
C GLU A 73 -20.19 12.90 -19.93
N PHE A 74 -21.41 12.86 -19.38
CA PHE A 74 -22.16 14.05 -18.94
C PHE A 74 -21.89 14.45 -17.47
N ALA A 75 -20.85 13.88 -16.84
CA ALA A 75 -20.29 14.42 -15.60
C ALA A 75 -19.77 15.84 -15.85
N LEU A 76 -19.98 16.75 -14.90
CA LEU A 76 -19.57 18.16 -14.99
C LEU A 76 -20.19 18.93 -16.17
N SER A 77 -21.27 18.43 -16.78
CA SER A 77 -21.93 19.12 -17.90
C SER A 77 -23.24 19.79 -17.45
N PRO A 78 -23.41 21.11 -17.68
CA PRO A 78 -24.70 21.78 -17.51
C PRO A 78 -25.66 21.54 -18.67
N ASN A 79 -25.20 20.84 -19.71
CA ASN A 79 -25.91 20.61 -20.95
C ASN A 79 -26.26 19.12 -21.04
N GLY A 80 -27.54 18.82 -21.30
CA GLY A 80 -27.99 17.47 -21.57
C GLY A 80 -27.62 16.98 -22.97
N PRO A 81 -27.91 15.71 -23.30
CA PRO A 81 -27.64 15.15 -24.61
C PRO A 81 -28.36 15.93 -25.72
N GLY A 82 -27.63 16.25 -26.79
CA GLY A 82 -28.16 16.95 -27.97
C GLY A 82 -28.28 18.47 -27.84
N VAL A 83 -27.87 19.09 -26.73
CA VAL A 83 -27.80 20.56 -26.61
C VAL A 83 -26.57 21.08 -27.35
N ILE A 84 -26.77 21.47 -28.61
CA ILE A 84 -25.72 22.00 -29.50
C ILE A 84 -25.92 23.51 -29.71
N ASN A 85 -27.17 23.97 -29.81
CA ASN A 85 -27.51 25.37 -30.02
C ASN A 85 -27.64 26.10 -28.67
N ASN A 86 -26.83 27.14 -28.48
CA ASN A 86 -26.80 27.97 -27.27
C ASN A 86 -26.53 27.16 -25.98
N PRO A 87 -25.38 26.45 -25.89
CA PRO A 87 -25.04 25.68 -24.70
C PRO A 87 -24.92 26.59 -23.47
N GLN A 88 -25.37 26.08 -22.34
CA GLN A 88 -25.17 26.74 -21.05
C GLN A 88 -23.67 26.80 -20.72
N PRO A 89 -23.18 27.90 -20.11
CA PRO A 89 -21.80 28.00 -19.69
C PRO A 89 -21.41 26.89 -18.72
N LEU A 90 -20.20 26.33 -18.87
CA LEU A 90 -19.67 25.29 -17.97
C LEU A 90 -19.76 25.68 -16.49
N SER A 91 -19.65 26.98 -16.17
CA SER A 91 -19.80 27.50 -14.81
C SER A 91 -21.10 27.11 -14.12
N ASN A 92 -22.16 26.81 -14.88
CA ASN A 92 -23.44 26.36 -14.34
C ASN A 92 -23.34 24.95 -13.72
N ALA A 93 -22.34 24.14 -14.09
CA ALA A 93 -22.14 22.80 -13.56
C ALA A 93 -21.93 22.77 -12.05
N LEU A 94 -21.34 23.84 -11.48
CA LEU A 94 -21.06 23.95 -10.05
C LEU A 94 -22.33 23.77 -9.18
N ASN A 95 -23.47 24.26 -9.68
CA ASN A 95 -24.73 24.33 -8.94
C ASN A 95 -25.75 23.26 -9.33
N ILE A 96 -25.39 22.33 -10.22
CA ILE A 96 -26.30 21.24 -10.60
C ILE A 96 -26.72 20.46 -9.35
N ASN A 97 -28.02 20.25 -9.19
CA ASN A 97 -28.58 19.46 -8.11
C ASN A 97 -29.36 18.27 -8.67
N VAL A 98 -28.80 17.09 -8.44
CA VAL A 98 -29.32 15.80 -8.90
C VAL A 98 -29.63 14.86 -7.73
N THR A 99 -29.57 15.36 -6.50
CA THR A 99 -29.88 14.60 -5.26
C THR A 99 -31.33 14.12 -5.20
N GLY A 100 -32.22 14.74 -5.97
CA GLY A 100 -33.65 14.40 -6.06
C GLY A 100 -34.02 13.42 -7.17
N ARG A 101 -33.06 12.81 -7.88
CA ARG A 101 -33.38 11.77 -8.88
C ARG A 101 -34.07 10.58 -8.19
N ASP A 102 -35.14 10.08 -8.82
CA ASP A 102 -36.04 9.08 -8.25
C ASP A 102 -36.54 8.11 -9.33
N GLY A 103 -35.62 7.33 -9.87
CA GLY A 103 -35.89 6.38 -10.93
C GLY A 103 -36.51 5.09 -10.39
N THR A 104 -37.74 4.77 -10.82
CA THR A 104 -38.41 3.52 -10.44
C THR A 104 -37.60 2.28 -10.83
N GLY A 105 -37.23 1.47 -9.84
CA GLY A 105 -36.48 0.22 -10.09
C GLY A 105 -34.99 0.44 -10.37
N ARG A 106 -34.50 1.66 -10.16
CA ARG A 106 -33.12 2.09 -10.39
C ARG A 106 -32.44 2.43 -9.06
N PRO A 107 -31.10 2.55 -9.04
CA PRO A 107 -30.37 2.89 -7.82
C PRO A 107 -30.88 4.17 -7.16
N SER A 108 -31.25 5.21 -7.93
CA SER A 108 -31.68 6.48 -7.34
C SER A 108 -33.01 6.36 -6.60
N GLY A 109 -34.00 5.62 -7.15
CA GLY A 109 -35.25 5.36 -6.46
C GLY A 109 -35.07 4.46 -5.23
N LEU A 110 -34.16 3.47 -5.31
CA LEU A 110 -33.74 2.69 -4.13
C LEU A 110 -33.16 3.59 -3.03
N HIS A 111 -32.31 4.57 -3.40
CA HIS A 111 -31.80 5.57 -2.46
C HIS A 111 -32.92 6.44 -1.88
N GLN A 112 -33.89 6.89 -2.68
CA GLN A 112 -35.03 7.67 -2.17
C GLN A 112 -35.85 6.86 -1.16
N ASP A 113 -36.17 5.60 -1.47
CA ASP A 113 -36.87 4.69 -0.55
C ASP A 113 -36.08 4.55 0.77
N LEU A 114 -34.78 4.24 0.68
CA LEU A 114 -33.92 4.07 1.86
C LEU A 114 -33.75 5.34 2.69
N SER A 115 -33.88 6.52 2.10
CA SER A 115 -33.79 7.80 2.82
C SER A 115 -34.88 7.97 3.88
N ALA A 116 -35.96 7.17 3.86
CA ALA A 116 -36.94 7.13 4.94
C ALA A 116 -36.36 6.53 6.25
N ASN A 117 -35.34 5.68 6.17
CA ASN A 117 -34.70 5.06 7.33
C ASN A 117 -33.65 5.98 7.99
N ALA A 118 -33.72 6.16 9.31
CA ALA A 118 -32.82 7.05 10.04
C ALA A 118 -31.36 6.56 10.07
N GLU A 119 -31.14 5.25 10.17
CA GLU A 119 -29.80 4.65 10.15
C GLU A 119 -29.17 4.74 8.76
N TYR A 120 -29.96 4.59 7.69
CA TYR A 120 -29.48 4.86 6.34
C TYR A 120 -29.03 6.32 6.19
N ARG A 121 -29.82 7.29 6.68
CA ARG A 121 -29.43 8.72 6.61
C ARG A 121 -28.18 9.01 7.43
N MET A 122 -28.03 8.42 8.62
CA MET A 122 -26.82 8.58 9.42
C MET A 122 -25.61 7.96 8.74
N ARG A 123 -25.75 6.75 8.18
CA ARG A 123 -24.69 6.12 7.40
C ARG A 123 -24.33 6.94 6.17
N PHE A 124 -25.32 7.52 5.49
CA PHE A 124 -25.11 8.45 4.38
C PHE A 124 -24.27 9.65 4.84
N ALA A 125 -24.62 10.27 5.97
CA ALA A 125 -23.88 11.39 6.53
C ALA A 125 -22.42 11.00 6.88
N ASP A 126 -22.19 9.81 7.41
CA ASP A 126 -20.84 9.31 7.70
C ASP A 126 -20.00 9.15 6.44
N ARG A 127 -20.55 8.56 5.38
CA ARG A 127 -19.87 8.44 4.08
C ARG A 127 -19.61 9.80 3.45
N VAL A 128 -20.55 10.74 3.57
CA VAL A 128 -20.36 12.14 3.13
C VAL A 128 -19.19 12.78 3.89
N HIS A 129 -19.11 12.58 5.22
CA HIS A 129 -18.00 13.14 6.00
C HIS A 129 -16.65 12.52 5.60
N ARG A 130 -16.62 11.18 5.46
CA ARG A 130 -15.44 10.44 5.00
C ARG A 130 -14.89 10.93 3.67
N HIS A 131 -15.76 11.26 2.72
CA HIS A 131 -15.34 11.59 1.36
C HIS A 131 -15.13 13.09 1.11
N LEU A 132 -15.93 13.99 1.71
CA LEU A 132 -15.86 15.43 1.44
C LEU A 132 -14.89 16.19 2.36
N PHE A 133 -14.52 15.63 3.51
CA PHE A 133 -13.74 16.31 4.54
C PHE A 133 -12.39 15.63 4.74
N ASN A 134 -11.48 16.34 5.41
CA ASN A 134 -10.11 15.88 5.69
C ASN A 134 -9.45 15.41 4.38
N ASP A 135 -8.84 14.22 4.37
CA ASP A 135 -8.17 13.62 3.22
C ASP A 135 -9.10 12.68 2.42
N GLY A 136 -10.42 12.91 2.48
CA GLY A 136 -11.41 12.15 1.74
C GLY A 136 -11.24 12.27 0.21
N ALA A 137 -11.68 11.25 -0.53
CA ALA A 137 -11.51 11.15 -1.99
C ALA A 137 -12.12 12.31 -2.79
N LEU A 138 -13.14 12.98 -2.24
CA LEU A 138 -13.83 14.12 -2.84
C LEU A 138 -13.44 15.45 -2.18
N SER A 139 -12.45 15.45 -1.28
CA SER A 139 -11.84 16.67 -0.77
C SER A 139 -11.14 17.43 -1.91
N PRO A 140 -10.98 18.77 -1.82
CA PRO A 140 -10.36 19.55 -2.88
C PRO A 140 -8.95 19.08 -3.26
N ALA A 141 -8.15 18.67 -2.28
CA ALA A 141 -6.77 18.23 -2.50
C ALA A 141 -6.73 16.91 -3.28
N ILE A 142 -7.46 15.89 -2.82
CA ILE A 142 -7.45 14.55 -3.40
C ILE A 142 -8.21 14.50 -4.73
N ALA A 143 -9.40 15.10 -4.83
CA ALA A 143 -10.12 15.16 -6.09
C ALA A 143 -9.32 15.93 -7.17
N GLY A 144 -8.62 17.00 -6.77
CA GLY A 144 -7.74 17.77 -7.64
C GLY A 144 -6.53 16.96 -8.13
N SER A 145 -5.89 16.19 -7.25
CA SER A 145 -4.74 15.35 -7.62
C SER A 145 -5.17 14.19 -8.53
N LEU A 146 -6.29 13.52 -8.25
CA LEU A 146 -6.85 12.47 -9.09
C LEU A 146 -7.21 12.98 -10.49
N TRP A 147 -7.87 14.15 -10.56
CA TRP A 147 -8.19 14.79 -11.83
C TRP A 147 -6.92 15.09 -12.64
N ARG A 148 -5.92 15.67 -11.99
CA ARG A 148 -4.64 16.03 -12.63
C ARG A 148 -3.86 14.80 -13.10
N ALA A 149 -3.77 13.76 -12.28
CA ALA A 149 -3.11 12.51 -12.64
C ALA A 149 -3.69 11.87 -13.93
N ARG A 150 -4.99 12.06 -14.19
CA ARG A 150 -5.62 11.60 -15.44
C ARG A 150 -5.50 12.62 -16.58
N SER A 151 -5.70 13.92 -16.32
CA SER A 151 -5.61 14.94 -17.37
C SER A 151 -4.20 15.06 -17.95
N ASP A 152 -3.16 14.98 -17.11
CA ASP A 152 -1.77 15.14 -17.54
C ASP A 152 -1.34 14.04 -18.53
N LEU A 153 -1.90 12.82 -18.41
CA LEU A 153 -1.70 11.74 -19.38
C LEU A 153 -2.36 12.03 -20.74
N MET A 154 -3.42 12.83 -20.75
CA MET A 154 -4.21 13.15 -21.95
C MET A 154 -3.75 14.42 -22.66
N ASP A 155 -3.05 15.34 -21.97
CA ASP A 155 -2.68 16.67 -22.47
C ASP A 155 -2.04 16.64 -23.86
N GLN A 156 -1.06 15.76 -24.09
CA GLN A 156 -0.39 15.63 -25.39
C GLN A 156 -1.32 15.03 -26.45
N ALA A 157 -2.10 14.02 -26.09
CA ALA A 157 -3.04 13.39 -27.01
C ALA A 157 -4.14 14.37 -27.46
N VAL A 158 -4.62 15.24 -26.57
CA VAL A 158 -5.63 16.28 -26.89
C VAL A 158 -5.10 17.26 -27.95
N VAL A 159 -3.81 17.61 -27.93
CA VAL A 159 -3.21 18.47 -28.98
C VAL A 159 -3.30 17.79 -30.36
N ALA A 160 -2.90 16.52 -30.44
CA ALA A 160 -2.93 15.75 -31.68
C ALA A 160 -4.37 15.50 -32.16
N GLU A 161 -5.28 15.10 -31.27
CA GLU A 161 -6.68 14.86 -31.59
C GLU A 161 -7.42 16.15 -31.97
N SER A 162 -7.08 17.30 -31.37
CA SER A 162 -7.65 18.59 -31.79
C SER A 162 -7.19 19.00 -33.19
N ALA A 163 -5.96 18.66 -33.59
CA ALA A 163 -5.49 18.92 -34.96
C ALA A 163 -6.19 18.02 -35.99
N ARG A 164 -6.62 16.82 -35.57
CA ARG A 164 -7.33 15.85 -36.41
C ARG A 164 -8.83 16.08 -36.49
N TRP A 165 -9.44 16.50 -35.38
CA TRP A 165 -10.90 16.54 -35.22
C TRP A 165 -11.47 17.88 -34.75
N GLY A 166 -10.65 18.88 -34.47
CA GLY A 166 -11.12 20.17 -33.94
C GLY A 166 -12.08 20.92 -34.88
N ASP A 167 -12.03 20.59 -36.18
CA ASP A 167 -12.91 21.06 -37.25
C ASP A 167 -13.85 19.97 -37.79
N PHE A 168 -13.75 18.70 -37.34
CA PHE A 168 -14.52 17.58 -37.88
C PHE A 168 -16.02 17.84 -37.99
N ARG A 169 -16.64 18.37 -36.93
CA ARG A 169 -18.09 18.67 -36.95
C ARG A 169 -18.44 19.77 -37.95
N TYR A 170 -17.57 20.76 -38.11
CA TYR A 170 -17.71 21.83 -39.09
C TYR A 170 -17.55 21.29 -40.52
N ASP A 171 -16.62 20.35 -40.74
CA ASP A 171 -16.26 19.85 -42.09
C ASP A 171 -17.12 18.68 -42.58
N THR A 172 -17.58 17.79 -41.69
CA THR A 172 -18.17 16.49 -42.08
C THR A 172 -19.68 16.37 -41.88
N ASP A 173 -20.33 17.23 -41.08
CA ASP A 173 -21.78 17.21 -40.84
C ASP A 173 -22.53 18.35 -41.57
N SER A 174 -22.01 18.74 -42.74
CA SER A 174 -22.45 19.87 -43.57
C SER A 174 -23.88 19.73 -44.15
N GLY A 175 -24.57 18.61 -43.90
CA GLY A 175 -25.94 18.35 -44.32
C GLY A 175 -26.99 18.38 -43.20
N ARG A 176 -26.56 18.36 -41.93
CA ARG A 176 -27.47 18.33 -40.76
C ARG A 176 -27.50 19.66 -40.00
N TRP A 177 -26.48 20.50 -40.16
CA TRP A 177 -26.29 21.74 -39.38
C TRP A 177 -25.60 22.85 -40.18
N GLN A 178 -25.73 24.11 -39.75
CA GLN A 178 -25.09 25.26 -40.39
C GLN A 178 -23.66 25.46 -39.84
N PRO A 179 -22.69 25.93 -40.66
CA PRO A 179 -21.32 26.20 -40.22
C PRO A 179 -21.18 27.17 -39.02
N GLY A 180 -22.17 28.03 -38.81
CA GLY A 180 -22.24 28.93 -37.65
C GLY A 180 -22.67 28.27 -36.34
N ASP A 181 -23.14 27.01 -36.39
CA ASP A 181 -23.61 26.26 -35.23
C ASP A 181 -22.46 25.56 -34.47
N PHE A 182 -21.24 25.56 -35.02
CA PHE A 182 -20.07 24.88 -34.43
C PHE A 182 -18.97 25.86 -34.03
N ALA A 183 -18.71 25.96 -32.72
CA ALA A 183 -17.41 26.46 -32.24
C ALA A 183 -16.31 25.46 -32.62
N ARG A 184 -15.20 25.94 -33.18
CA ARG A 184 -13.99 25.12 -33.36
C ARG A 184 -13.37 24.90 -31.99
N TYR A 185 -13.39 23.66 -31.51
CA TYR A 185 -12.77 23.33 -30.23
C TYR A 185 -11.25 23.39 -30.37
N THR A 186 -10.60 24.13 -29.49
CA THR A 186 -9.13 24.30 -29.50
C THR A 186 -8.57 23.97 -28.13
N PRO A 187 -7.34 23.42 -28.05
CA PRO A 187 -6.69 23.13 -26.78
C PRO A 187 -6.60 24.35 -25.85
N ASN A 188 -6.32 25.53 -26.40
CA ASN A 188 -6.06 26.73 -25.62
C ASN A 188 -7.33 27.46 -25.15
N GLN A 189 -8.36 27.54 -25.99
CA GLN A 189 -9.57 28.32 -25.66
C GLN A 189 -10.61 27.49 -24.91
N HIS A 190 -10.61 26.17 -25.10
CA HIS A 190 -11.62 25.28 -24.51
C HIS A 190 -10.96 24.39 -23.47
N TYR A 191 -10.20 23.37 -23.89
CA TYR A 191 -9.67 22.35 -22.98
C TYR A 191 -8.88 22.93 -21.79
N ARG A 192 -7.87 23.79 -22.03
CA ARG A 192 -7.08 24.39 -20.95
C ARG A 192 -7.88 25.34 -20.06
N GLN A 193 -8.88 26.03 -20.61
CA GLN A 193 -9.75 26.90 -19.81
C GLN A 193 -10.68 26.07 -18.93
N ASP A 194 -11.26 25.00 -19.45
CA ASP A 194 -12.11 24.07 -18.71
C ASP A 194 -11.31 23.37 -17.61
N GLN A 195 -10.11 22.87 -17.91
CA GLN A 195 -9.17 22.32 -16.93
C GLN A 195 -8.86 23.32 -15.80
N ALA A 196 -8.55 24.57 -16.17
CA ALA A 196 -8.29 25.62 -15.18
C ALA A 196 -9.52 25.92 -14.34
N TRP A 197 -10.71 25.97 -14.93
CA TRP A 197 -11.95 26.21 -14.20
C TRP A 197 -12.31 25.05 -13.27
N ILE A 198 -12.14 23.80 -13.70
CA ILE A 198 -12.41 22.61 -12.88
C ILE A 198 -11.51 22.61 -11.64
N LEU A 199 -10.21 22.80 -11.83
CA LEU A 199 -9.23 22.76 -10.75
C LEU A 199 -9.29 23.98 -9.81
N ARG A 200 -9.60 25.17 -10.34
CA ARG A 200 -9.55 26.43 -9.56
C ARG A 200 -10.91 26.89 -9.04
N SER A 201 -12.01 26.43 -9.63
CA SER A 201 -13.36 26.85 -9.28
C SER A 201 -14.23 25.69 -8.85
N TYR A 202 -14.38 24.66 -9.69
CA TYR A 202 -15.33 23.57 -9.43
C TYR A 202 -14.93 22.75 -8.20
N ILE A 203 -13.78 22.08 -8.24
CA ILE A 203 -13.33 21.16 -7.19
C ILE A 203 -13.23 21.86 -5.82
N PRO A 204 -12.66 23.07 -5.69
CA PRO A 204 -12.58 23.76 -4.40
C PRO A 204 -13.94 24.15 -3.80
N GLN A 205 -14.99 24.34 -4.62
CA GLN A 205 -16.29 24.83 -4.16
C GLN A 205 -17.36 23.73 -4.11
N ARG A 206 -17.22 22.67 -4.90
CA ARG A 206 -18.30 21.69 -5.13
C ARG A 206 -18.72 20.96 -3.87
N GLY A 207 -17.77 20.60 -2.99
CA GLY A 207 -18.07 19.91 -1.73
C GLY A 207 -19.03 20.72 -0.84
N ALA A 208 -18.81 22.03 -0.71
CA ALA A 208 -19.68 22.91 0.07
C ALA A 208 -21.08 23.04 -0.54
N VAL A 209 -21.17 23.19 -1.87
CA VAL A 209 -22.46 23.25 -2.57
C VAL A 209 -23.25 21.95 -2.38
N LEU A 210 -22.59 20.79 -2.54
CA LEU A 210 -23.23 19.50 -2.35
C LEU A 210 -23.68 19.29 -0.90
N LEU A 211 -22.87 19.69 0.08
CA LEU A 211 -23.21 19.56 1.50
C LEU A 211 -24.54 20.28 1.83
N GLU A 212 -24.74 21.48 1.28
CA GLU A 212 -26.00 22.23 1.45
C GLU A 212 -27.18 21.55 0.73
N GLN A 213 -26.95 21.00 -0.47
CA GLN A 213 -27.96 20.19 -1.16
C GLN A 213 -28.37 18.97 -0.32
N LEU A 214 -27.42 18.28 0.32
CA LEU A 214 -27.67 17.12 1.17
C LEU A 214 -28.39 17.48 2.47
N ARG A 215 -28.03 18.61 3.11
CA ARG A 215 -28.73 19.13 4.29
C ARG A 215 -30.19 19.45 3.99
N SER A 216 -30.47 20.07 2.83
CA SER A 216 -31.85 20.35 2.41
C SER A 216 -32.70 19.08 2.22
N ARG A 217 -32.02 17.93 2.02
CA ARG A 217 -32.61 16.60 1.86
C ARG A 217 -32.60 15.76 3.14
N ASN A 218 -32.14 16.30 4.26
CA ASN A 218 -31.93 15.59 5.54
C ASN A 218 -30.92 14.41 5.44
N LEU A 219 -30.00 14.45 4.46
CA LEU A 219 -28.98 13.41 4.25
C LEU A 219 -27.64 13.72 4.95
N TYR A 220 -27.54 14.89 5.59
CA TYR A 220 -26.42 15.28 6.43
C TYR A 220 -26.94 16.17 7.58
N PRO A 221 -26.52 15.95 8.84
CA PRO A 221 -27.02 16.69 9.99
C PRO A 221 -26.57 18.16 9.99
N LEU A 222 -27.27 19.00 10.75
CA LEU A 222 -26.83 20.37 11.00
C LEU A 222 -25.71 20.43 12.06
N THR A 223 -25.72 19.48 13.00
CA THR A 223 -24.66 19.30 13.99
C THR A 223 -23.37 18.90 13.29
N GLU A 224 -22.37 19.77 13.38
CA GLU A 224 -21.06 19.59 12.75
C GLU A 224 -20.25 18.47 13.44
N ALA A 225 -19.49 17.70 12.65
CA ALA A 225 -18.61 16.66 13.20
C ALA A 225 -17.46 17.26 14.04
N PRO A 226 -16.99 16.58 15.09
CA PRO A 226 -15.84 17.05 15.86
C PRO A 226 -14.58 17.09 14.98
N ARG A 227 -13.58 17.91 15.31
CA ARG A 227 -12.32 17.97 14.54
C ARG A 227 -11.13 17.56 15.38
N PHE A 228 -10.33 16.64 14.86
CA PHE A 228 -9.06 16.24 15.46
C PHE A 228 -7.98 17.27 15.15
N ARG A 229 -7.09 17.54 16.13
CA ARG A 229 -5.94 18.44 15.90
C ARG A 229 -4.99 17.89 14.81
N GLN A 230 -4.87 16.58 14.74
CA GLN A 230 -4.17 15.81 13.71
C GLN A 230 -5.15 14.73 13.26
N HIS A 231 -5.30 14.53 11.96
CA HIS A 231 -6.23 13.55 11.41
C HIS A 231 -5.46 12.30 10.95
N GLY A 232 -5.27 11.36 11.88
CA GLY A 232 -4.56 10.10 11.65
C GLY A 232 -3.04 10.24 11.54
N GLY A 233 -2.39 9.15 11.12
CA GLY A 233 -0.93 9.08 10.96
C GLY A 233 -0.19 8.75 12.25
N SER A 234 1.13 8.97 12.25
CA SER A 234 1.99 8.61 13.38
C SER A 234 1.81 9.54 14.58
N VAL A 235 1.88 8.97 15.78
CA VAL A 235 1.87 9.67 17.07
C VAL A 235 2.90 9.02 18.00
N ALA A 236 3.50 9.80 18.89
CA ALA A 236 4.37 9.22 19.91
C ALA A 236 3.55 8.42 20.93
N VAL A 237 4.15 7.36 21.50
CA VAL A 237 3.54 6.66 22.64
C VAL A 237 3.34 7.64 23.80
N GLY A 238 2.13 7.66 24.36
CA GLY A 238 1.71 8.59 25.41
C GLY A 238 1.28 9.98 24.89
N GLN A 239 1.26 10.20 23.58
CA GLN A 239 0.80 11.46 22.99
C GLN A 239 -0.71 11.65 23.23
N ALA A 240 -1.08 12.85 23.66
CA ALA A 240 -2.45 13.26 23.85
C ALA A 240 -2.98 14.02 22.61
N LEU A 241 -4.14 13.65 22.08
CA LEU A 241 -4.73 14.28 20.88
C LEU A 241 -5.93 15.15 21.24
N ALA A 242 -5.83 16.45 20.97
CA ALA A 242 -6.96 17.34 21.19
C ALA A 242 -8.07 17.13 20.16
N ILE A 243 -9.31 17.03 20.64
CA ILE A 243 -10.54 17.05 19.84
C ILE A 243 -11.26 18.38 20.08
N SER A 244 -11.61 19.08 19.01
CA SER A 244 -12.37 20.33 19.08
C SER A 244 -13.86 20.09 18.77
N ASN A 245 -14.72 20.78 19.53
CA ASN A 245 -16.16 20.72 19.36
C ASN A 245 -16.65 21.98 18.64
N PRO A 246 -17.10 21.90 17.38
CA PRO A 246 -17.66 23.05 16.66
C PRO A 246 -19.09 23.43 17.11
N ASN A 247 -19.72 22.64 17.98
CA ASN A 247 -21.09 22.86 18.46
C ASN A 247 -21.04 23.22 19.97
N PRO A 248 -21.07 24.52 20.36
CA PRO A 248 -20.79 24.94 21.74
C PRO A 248 -21.67 24.30 22.83
N ALA A 249 -22.92 23.95 22.51
CA ALA A 249 -23.85 23.31 23.43
C ALA A 249 -23.81 21.76 23.37
N GLY A 250 -23.05 21.19 22.44
CA GLY A 250 -22.95 19.76 22.23
C GLY A 250 -21.91 19.08 23.13
N VAL A 251 -21.97 17.75 23.17
CA VAL A 251 -20.99 16.91 23.87
C VAL A 251 -20.31 16.00 22.85
N VAL A 252 -18.98 15.98 22.87
CA VAL A 252 -18.19 15.03 22.06
C VAL A 252 -18.10 13.69 22.78
N TYR A 253 -18.39 12.63 22.06
CA TYR A 253 -18.16 11.25 22.45
C TYR A 253 -17.19 10.61 21.47
N TYR A 254 -16.25 9.81 21.96
CA TYR A 254 -15.28 9.11 21.13
C TYR A 254 -15.01 7.70 21.62
N THR A 255 -14.47 6.88 20.73
CA THR A 255 -14.03 5.50 20.97
C THR A 255 -12.65 5.32 20.35
N MET A 256 -11.80 4.48 20.95
CA MET A 256 -10.45 4.18 20.43
C MET A 256 -10.34 2.76 19.87
N ASP A 257 -11.38 1.94 20.06
CA ASP A 257 -11.49 0.57 19.59
C ASP A 257 -12.15 0.46 18.21
N GLY A 258 -12.43 1.60 17.55
CA GLY A 258 -13.14 1.63 16.28
C GLY A 258 -14.64 1.35 16.36
N SER A 259 -15.26 1.22 17.53
CA SER A 259 -16.73 1.13 17.64
C SER A 259 -17.41 2.48 17.37
N ASP A 260 -18.69 2.51 16.98
CA ASP A 260 -19.42 3.78 16.86
C ASP A 260 -19.69 4.36 18.27
N PRO A 261 -19.42 5.66 18.54
CA PRO A 261 -19.79 6.28 19.81
C PRO A 261 -21.30 6.30 20.10
N ARG A 262 -22.15 6.10 19.08
CA ARG A 262 -23.61 6.04 19.19
C ARG A 262 -24.10 4.61 19.35
N ASP A 263 -25.17 4.44 20.12
CA ASP A 263 -25.93 3.19 20.20
C ASP A 263 -27.34 3.41 19.61
N PRO A 264 -27.59 3.02 18.34
CA PRO A 264 -28.90 3.17 17.73
C PRO A 264 -29.99 2.29 18.39
N ALA A 265 -29.63 1.20 19.07
CA ALA A 265 -30.59 0.33 19.74
C ALA A 265 -31.11 0.94 21.06
N ALA A 266 -30.31 1.80 21.71
CA ALA A 266 -30.70 2.57 22.89
C ALA A 266 -31.55 3.83 22.56
N GLY A 267 -31.96 4.00 21.30
CA GLY A 267 -32.79 5.09 20.83
C GLY A 267 -31.99 6.25 20.21
N GLN A 268 -32.69 7.32 19.81
CA GLN A 268 -32.12 8.41 19.00
C GLN A 268 -30.87 9.07 19.62
N ASN A 269 -30.81 9.16 20.95
CA ASN A 269 -29.71 9.77 21.69
C ASN A 269 -28.83 8.73 22.41
N GLY A 270 -28.94 7.45 22.05
CA GLY A 270 -28.20 6.37 22.67
C GLY A 270 -26.69 6.56 22.52
N VAL A 271 -25.98 6.43 23.63
CA VAL A 271 -24.52 6.50 23.69
C VAL A 271 -24.01 5.08 23.90
N SER A 272 -23.05 4.63 23.09
CA SER A 272 -22.46 3.31 23.23
C SER A 272 -21.77 3.16 24.59
N ALA A 273 -21.78 1.93 25.14
CA ALA A 273 -21.06 1.62 26.37
C ALA A 273 -19.54 1.79 26.25
N SER A 274 -18.98 1.63 25.04
CA SER A 274 -17.57 1.88 24.73
C SER A 274 -17.24 3.37 24.57
N ALA A 275 -18.25 4.23 24.44
CA ALA A 275 -18.05 5.64 24.16
C ALA A 275 -17.57 6.41 25.39
N ILE A 276 -16.48 7.13 25.22
CA ILE A 276 -15.89 8.00 26.22
C ILE A 276 -16.36 9.42 25.98
N ARG A 277 -16.95 10.04 27.00
CA ARG A 277 -17.26 11.47 26.98
C ARG A 277 -15.96 12.28 27.01
N TYR A 278 -15.77 13.13 26.01
CA TYR A 278 -14.59 13.99 25.91
C TYR A 278 -14.57 15.04 27.03
N THR A 279 -13.74 14.79 28.03
CA THR A 279 -13.42 15.72 29.14
C THR A 279 -11.94 16.06 29.19
N ARG A 280 -11.12 15.26 28.52
CA ARG A 280 -9.69 15.42 28.31
C ARG A 280 -9.30 14.78 26.97
N PRO A 281 -8.20 15.20 26.34
CA PRO A 281 -7.62 14.52 25.18
C PRO A 281 -7.44 13.01 25.37
N PRO A 282 -7.82 12.13 24.40
CA PRO A 282 -7.37 10.74 24.38
C PRO A 282 -5.84 10.66 24.32
N VAL A 283 -5.29 9.62 24.95
CA VAL A 283 -3.86 9.33 25.01
C VAL A 283 -3.59 8.02 24.28
N PHE A 284 -2.66 8.03 23.34
CA PHE A 284 -2.31 6.88 22.51
C PHE A 284 -1.13 6.13 23.13
N ASN A 285 -1.42 5.10 23.92
CA ASN A 285 -0.41 4.15 24.40
C ASN A 285 -0.13 3.03 23.39
N GLU A 286 -1.09 2.82 22.49
CA GLU A 286 -1.08 1.87 21.39
C GLU A 286 -1.79 2.52 20.20
N SER A 287 -1.62 1.91 19.03
CA SER A 287 -2.28 2.34 17.79
C SER A 287 -3.79 2.13 17.91
N ALA A 288 -4.58 3.05 17.36
CA ALA A 288 -6.03 3.03 17.55
C ALA A 288 -6.79 3.62 16.36
N LEU A 289 -7.95 3.04 16.07
CA LEU A 289 -8.96 3.67 15.21
C LEU A 289 -9.83 4.57 16.08
N LEU A 290 -9.55 5.88 16.05
CA LEU A 290 -10.32 6.87 16.79
C LEU A 290 -11.59 7.22 16.00
N ARG A 291 -12.76 7.02 16.60
CA ARG A 291 -14.04 7.51 16.07
C ARG A 291 -14.65 8.51 17.03
N ALA A 292 -15.22 9.59 16.52
CA ALA A 292 -15.84 10.62 17.34
C ALA A 292 -17.09 11.23 16.69
N ARG A 293 -18.05 11.58 17.53
CA ARG A 293 -19.27 12.30 17.17
C ARG A 293 -19.59 13.38 18.20
N VAL A 294 -20.38 14.37 17.79
CA VAL A 294 -21.01 15.33 18.70
C VAL A 294 -22.49 14.99 18.84
N LEU A 295 -22.99 14.94 20.06
CA LEU A 295 -24.43 14.95 20.36
C LEU A 295 -24.82 16.36 20.80
N SER A 296 -25.65 17.05 20.04
CA SER A 296 -26.10 18.42 20.31
C SER A 296 -27.60 18.55 20.09
N GLY A 297 -28.35 19.00 21.09
CA GLY A 297 -29.80 19.21 20.95
C GLY A 297 -30.63 17.97 20.57
N GLY A 298 -30.10 16.76 20.80
CA GLY A 298 -30.73 15.50 20.37
C GLY A 298 -30.44 15.08 18.93
N GLU A 299 -29.49 15.73 18.27
CA GLU A 299 -28.97 15.36 16.96
C GLU A 299 -27.50 14.92 17.09
N TRP A 300 -27.18 13.79 16.45
CA TRP A 300 -25.80 13.33 16.30
C TRP A 300 -25.19 13.93 15.03
N SER A 301 -23.94 14.36 15.12
CA SER A 301 -23.13 14.68 13.94
C SER A 301 -22.82 13.43 13.12
N ALA A 302 -22.38 13.64 11.87
CA ALA A 302 -21.63 12.63 11.14
C ALA A 302 -20.36 12.21 11.92
N MET A 303 -19.85 11.02 11.62
CA MET A 303 -18.66 10.47 12.24
C MET A 303 -17.40 11.10 11.67
N ASN A 304 -16.53 11.60 12.55
CA ASN A 304 -15.12 11.83 12.21
C ASN A 304 -14.31 10.63 12.70
N GLU A 305 -13.51 10.03 11.83
CA GLU A 305 -12.69 8.86 12.15
C GLU A 305 -11.30 8.97 11.53
N ALA A 306 -10.28 8.48 12.22
CA ALA A 306 -8.92 8.37 11.70
C ALA A 306 -8.12 7.31 12.46
N THR A 307 -7.19 6.66 11.76
CA THR A 307 -6.28 5.69 12.35
C THR A 307 -5.00 6.38 12.80
N PHE A 308 -4.59 6.16 14.04
CA PHE A 308 -3.35 6.68 14.60
C PHE A 308 -2.42 5.52 14.94
N PHE A 309 -1.16 5.66 14.54
CA PHE A 309 -0.12 4.65 14.72
C PHE A 309 0.86 5.12 15.80
N ALA A 310 0.87 4.45 16.95
CA ALA A 310 1.58 4.92 18.14
C ALA A 310 2.97 4.29 18.29
N GLY A 311 4.03 5.09 18.27
CA GLY A 311 5.41 4.62 18.39
C GLY A 311 6.20 4.78 17.09
N ASP A 312 7.36 4.13 17.03
CA ASP A 312 8.28 4.25 15.91
C ASP A 312 7.79 3.38 14.76
N LEU A 313 7.47 3.99 13.62
CA LEU A 313 7.10 3.24 12.42
C LEU A 313 8.30 2.44 11.91
N ALA A 314 8.01 1.33 11.25
CA ALA A 314 9.02 0.63 10.46
C ALA A 314 9.56 1.53 9.33
N GLU A 315 10.87 1.47 9.13
CA GLU A 315 11.66 2.29 8.20
C GLU A 315 12.77 1.40 7.58
N PRO A 316 13.36 1.79 6.42
CA PRO A 316 14.36 0.95 5.73
C PRO A 316 15.58 0.56 6.56
N SER A 317 15.86 1.28 7.65
CA SER A 317 17.02 1.01 8.53
C SER A 317 16.73 0.04 9.67
N ASN A 318 15.47 -0.29 9.93
CA ASN A 318 15.08 -1.07 11.12
C ASN A 318 14.26 -2.34 10.82
N LEU A 319 13.85 -2.56 9.58
CA LEU A 319 13.15 -3.77 9.14
C LEU A 319 13.86 -4.36 7.93
N THR A 320 14.01 -5.69 7.89
CA THR A 320 14.47 -6.41 6.69
C THR A 320 13.74 -7.74 6.56
N VAL A 321 13.83 -8.35 5.38
CA VAL A 321 13.50 -9.76 5.17
C VAL A 321 14.64 -10.60 5.72
N SER A 322 14.37 -11.53 6.63
CA SER A 322 15.35 -12.49 7.14
C SER A 322 15.35 -13.79 6.35
N GLU A 323 14.18 -14.24 5.92
CA GLU A 323 14.01 -15.52 5.23
C GLU A 323 12.84 -15.46 4.24
N LEU A 324 12.97 -16.13 3.08
CA LEU A 324 11.96 -16.17 2.02
C LEU A 324 11.91 -17.57 1.39
N MET A 325 10.80 -18.27 1.56
CA MET A 325 10.49 -19.52 0.85
C MET A 325 9.55 -19.19 -0.31
N TYR A 326 10.12 -18.94 -1.49
CA TYR A 326 9.36 -18.54 -2.68
C TYR A 326 9.01 -19.71 -3.62
N ASN A 327 9.67 -20.86 -3.48
CA ASN A 327 9.43 -22.06 -4.29
C ASN A 327 9.62 -23.31 -3.41
N PRO A 328 8.65 -23.65 -2.55
CA PRO A 328 8.69 -24.86 -1.73
C PRO A 328 8.77 -26.14 -2.59
N PRO A 329 9.22 -27.27 -2.03
CA PRO A 329 9.45 -28.45 -2.85
C PRO A 329 8.14 -29.14 -3.23
N GLY A 330 7.94 -29.34 -4.53
CA GLY A 330 6.77 -30.04 -5.07
C GLY A 330 6.03 -29.19 -6.08
N SER A 331 4.70 -29.28 -6.09
CA SER A 331 3.83 -28.49 -6.98
C SER A 331 2.76 -27.72 -6.20
N SER A 332 2.89 -27.66 -4.88
CA SER A 332 1.99 -26.94 -3.98
C SER A 332 2.79 -25.79 -3.40
N GLU A 333 2.18 -24.61 -3.41
CA GLU A 333 2.74 -23.37 -2.90
C GLU A 333 2.25 -23.06 -1.48
N ASP A 334 1.62 -24.03 -0.82
CA ASP A 334 0.95 -23.86 0.49
C ASP A 334 1.96 -23.67 1.65
N LEU A 335 3.26 -23.80 1.38
CA LEU A 335 4.36 -23.62 2.33
C LEU A 335 5.26 -22.41 2.01
N GLU A 336 4.85 -21.57 1.05
CA GLU A 336 5.52 -20.29 0.85
C GLU A 336 5.40 -19.40 2.08
N PHE A 337 6.46 -18.66 2.38
CA PHE A 337 6.46 -17.67 3.45
C PHE A 337 7.50 -16.59 3.23
N ILE A 338 7.26 -15.43 3.86
CA ILE A 338 8.23 -14.37 4.04
C ILE A 338 8.36 -14.04 5.53
N GLU A 339 9.59 -14.00 6.01
CA GLU A 339 9.92 -13.63 7.38
C GLU A 339 10.53 -12.23 7.43
N LEU A 340 10.00 -11.39 8.31
CA LEU A 340 10.53 -10.05 8.58
C LEU A 340 11.13 -10.00 9.99
N VAL A 341 12.25 -9.29 10.12
CA VAL A 341 12.94 -9.08 11.40
C VAL A 341 13.16 -7.61 11.70
N ASN A 342 12.97 -7.22 12.96
CA ASN A 342 13.35 -5.91 13.45
C ASN A 342 14.86 -5.87 13.73
N LEU A 343 15.60 -5.09 12.94
CA LEU A 343 17.05 -4.90 13.08
C LEU A 343 17.43 -4.01 14.28
N SER A 344 16.48 -3.28 14.87
CA SER A 344 16.75 -2.49 16.07
C SER A 344 17.11 -3.40 17.24
N ARG A 345 18.13 -2.97 18.00
CA ARG A 345 18.57 -3.63 19.24
C ARG A 345 17.85 -3.10 20.48
N THR A 346 17.11 -2.00 20.35
CA THR A 346 16.54 -1.26 21.49
C THR A 346 15.06 -0.94 21.33
N ASP A 347 14.62 -0.70 20.10
CA ASP A 347 13.32 -0.11 19.84
C ASP A 347 12.33 -1.12 19.27
N THR A 348 11.09 -1.03 19.73
CA THR A 348 9.97 -1.77 19.14
C THR A 348 9.42 -0.96 17.98
N ILE A 349 9.27 -1.57 16.81
CA ILE A 349 8.71 -0.93 15.62
C ILE A 349 7.23 -1.26 15.46
N GLU A 350 6.45 -0.33 14.92
CA GLU A 350 5.03 -0.47 14.58
C GLU A 350 4.89 -0.63 13.06
N LEU A 351 4.29 -1.74 12.66
CA LEU A 351 3.99 -2.13 11.29
C LEU A 351 2.51 -2.00 10.96
N GLY A 352 1.64 -1.72 11.92
CA GLY A 352 0.21 -1.63 11.67
C GLY A 352 -0.12 -0.64 10.56
N GLY A 353 -0.96 -1.06 9.62
CA GLY A 353 -1.32 -0.27 8.44
C GLY A 353 -0.25 -0.19 7.35
N ALA A 354 0.93 -0.80 7.53
CA ALA A 354 1.85 -1.06 6.42
C ALA A 354 1.21 -2.05 5.44
N THR A 355 1.63 -2.00 4.17
CA THR A 355 1.07 -2.83 3.11
C THR A 355 2.13 -3.26 2.11
N PHE A 356 1.99 -4.48 1.60
CA PHE A 356 2.66 -4.87 0.36
C PHE A 356 1.95 -4.21 -0.82
N THR A 357 2.68 -3.43 -1.62
CA THR A 357 2.14 -2.69 -2.77
C THR A 357 2.53 -3.31 -4.12
N GLU A 358 3.54 -4.19 -4.13
CA GLU A 358 3.94 -5.01 -5.26
C GLU A 358 4.23 -6.44 -4.78
N GLY A 359 3.91 -7.42 -5.63
CA GLY A 359 3.95 -8.86 -5.36
C GLY A 359 2.71 -9.38 -4.64
N MET A 360 2.92 -10.15 -3.57
CA MET A 360 1.83 -10.65 -2.71
C MET A 360 1.05 -9.50 -2.05
N GLN A 361 -0.21 -9.75 -1.69
CA GLN A 361 -1.08 -8.75 -1.07
C GLN A 361 -1.26 -9.03 0.41
N PHE A 362 -0.79 -8.09 1.24
CA PHE A 362 -1.04 -8.12 2.68
C PHE A 362 -1.10 -6.72 3.27
N SER A 363 -2.00 -6.55 4.25
CA SER A 363 -2.10 -5.32 5.06
C SER A 363 -1.93 -5.69 6.53
N PHE A 364 -0.91 -5.13 7.16
CA PHE A 364 -0.61 -5.42 8.55
C PHE A 364 -1.74 -4.92 9.47
N PRO A 365 -2.30 -5.79 10.32
CA PRO A 365 -3.29 -5.37 11.31
C PRO A 365 -2.74 -4.23 12.18
N ILE A 366 -3.61 -3.31 12.60
CA ILE A 366 -3.24 -2.27 13.56
C ILE A 366 -2.66 -2.89 14.83
N ASN A 367 -1.63 -2.27 15.41
CA ASN A 367 -0.85 -2.81 16.55
C ASN A 367 -0.01 -4.04 16.21
N THR A 368 0.34 -4.26 14.94
CA THR A 368 1.43 -5.18 14.63
C THR A 368 2.73 -4.54 15.09
N ARG A 369 3.25 -5.00 16.23
CA ARG A 369 4.47 -4.48 16.85
C ARG A 369 5.55 -5.53 16.89
N LEU A 370 6.76 -5.15 16.49
CA LEU A 370 7.90 -6.04 16.45
C LEU A 370 8.95 -5.56 17.45
N ALA A 371 9.14 -6.32 18.54
CA ALA A 371 10.15 -6.03 19.56
C ALA A 371 11.58 -6.04 18.97
N PRO A 372 12.60 -5.51 19.67
CA PRO A 372 13.98 -5.56 19.19
C PRO A 372 14.42 -7.00 18.86
N GLY A 373 14.93 -7.23 17.64
CA GLY A 373 15.28 -8.57 17.15
C GLY A 373 14.11 -9.53 16.96
N GLY A 374 12.87 -9.09 17.16
CA GLY A 374 11.67 -9.89 16.96
C GLY A 374 11.44 -10.22 15.49
N ARG A 375 10.79 -11.36 15.25
CA ARG A 375 10.45 -11.89 13.92
C ARG A 375 8.95 -12.04 13.75
N LEU A 376 8.48 -11.94 12.52
CA LEU A 376 7.11 -12.27 12.14
C LEU A 376 7.08 -12.97 10.79
N LEU A 377 6.06 -13.79 10.58
CA LEU A 377 5.87 -14.60 9.38
C LEU A 377 4.57 -14.24 8.69
N LEU A 378 4.64 -14.03 7.38
CA LEU A 378 3.49 -14.04 6.48
C LEU A 378 3.53 -15.32 5.66
N VAL A 379 2.41 -16.03 5.58
CA VAL A 379 2.34 -17.39 5.01
C VAL A 379 1.26 -17.46 3.92
N SER A 380 1.43 -18.34 2.92
CA SER A 380 0.43 -18.51 1.85
C SER A 380 -0.80 -19.29 2.29
N ASP A 381 -0.64 -20.29 3.17
CA ASP A 381 -1.70 -21.07 3.81
C ASP A 381 -1.34 -21.38 5.28
N GLU A 382 -2.08 -20.78 6.22
CA GLU A 382 -1.78 -20.93 7.66
C GLU A 382 -2.00 -22.37 8.17
N GLU A 383 -2.99 -23.09 7.64
CA GLU A 383 -3.29 -24.46 8.08
C GLU A 383 -2.20 -25.43 7.63
N ALA A 384 -1.79 -25.34 6.36
CA ALA A 384 -0.71 -26.14 5.80
C ALA A 384 0.63 -25.83 6.49
N PHE A 385 0.93 -24.54 6.68
CA PHE A 385 2.14 -24.09 7.36
C PHE A 385 2.22 -24.62 8.80
N VAL A 386 1.16 -24.44 9.60
CA VAL A 386 1.11 -24.94 10.99
C VAL A 386 1.14 -26.47 11.04
N SER A 387 0.54 -27.16 10.06
CA SER A 387 0.63 -28.61 9.98
C SER A 387 2.05 -29.10 9.69
N HIS A 388 2.87 -28.31 8.98
CA HIS A 388 4.25 -28.66 8.64
C HIS A 388 5.24 -28.29 9.76
N TYR A 389 5.27 -27.01 10.14
CA TYR A 389 6.25 -26.45 11.09
C TYR A 389 5.81 -26.56 12.56
N GLY A 390 4.54 -26.85 12.81
CA GLY A 390 3.95 -26.88 14.15
C GLY A 390 3.39 -25.52 14.60
N PRO A 391 2.65 -25.52 15.72
CA PRO A 391 2.03 -24.30 16.24
C PRO A 391 3.02 -23.44 17.04
N GLY A 392 2.73 -22.14 17.18
CA GLY A 392 3.43 -21.23 18.10
C GLY A 392 4.50 -20.35 17.45
N LEU A 393 4.72 -20.48 16.14
CA LEU A 393 5.53 -19.55 15.35
C LEU A 393 4.83 -18.19 15.22
N PRO A 394 5.58 -17.08 15.03
CA PRO A 394 5.05 -15.72 15.03
C PRO A 394 4.34 -15.35 13.71
N ILE A 395 3.32 -16.12 13.32
CA ILE A 395 2.51 -15.87 12.13
C ILE A 395 1.65 -14.62 12.37
N VAL A 396 1.83 -13.57 11.56
CA VAL A 396 1.01 -12.35 11.61
C VAL A 396 -0.25 -12.48 10.77
N GLY A 397 -0.22 -13.33 9.74
CA GLY A 397 -1.39 -13.71 8.96
C GLY A 397 -1.06 -14.34 7.62
N GLN A 398 -2.12 -14.78 6.96
CA GLN A 398 -2.10 -15.29 5.60
C GLN A 398 -2.17 -14.14 4.59
N TYR A 399 -1.37 -14.19 3.53
CA TYR A 399 -1.42 -13.23 2.42
C TYR A 399 -2.26 -13.73 1.25
N ASP A 400 -2.73 -12.79 0.43
CA ASP A 400 -3.43 -13.08 -0.83
C ASP A 400 -2.44 -13.08 -2.00
N GLY A 401 -2.59 -14.03 -2.93
CA GLY A 401 -1.66 -14.23 -4.05
C GLY A 401 -0.66 -15.35 -3.79
N LEU A 402 0.37 -15.42 -4.63
CA LEU A 402 1.50 -16.35 -4.54
C LEU A 402 2.77 -15.59 -4.85
N LEU A 403 3.91 -16.09 -4.36
CA LEU A 403 5.22 -15.62 -4.78
C LEU A 403 5.53 -16.14 -6.19
N ASP A 404 6.24 -15.38 -7.01
CA ASP A 404 6.67 -15.87 -8.33
C ASP A 404 7.90 -16.79 -8.19
N ASN A 405 7.76 -18.06 -8.62
CA ASN A 405 8.83 -19.04 -8.61
C ASN A 405 10.04 -18.64 -9.48
N SER A 406 9.90 -17.68 -10.40
CA SER A 406 11.02 -17.13 -11.18
C SER A 406 11.50 -15.75 -10.71
N GLY A 407 10.99 -15.27 -9.59
CA GLY A 407 11.35 -13.98 -9.02
C GLY A 407 10.40 -12.85 -9.36
N GLU A 408 10.25 -11.92 -8.42
CA GLU A 408 9.45 -10.72 -8.59
C GLU A 408 9.97 -9.56 -7.72
N GLN A 409 9.37 -8.40 -7.90
CA GLN A 409 9.60 -7.25 -7.05
C GLN A 409 8.64 -7.27 -5.86
N LEU A 410 9.19 -7.13 -4.65
CA LEU A 410 8.43 -6.96 -3.42
C LEU A 410 8.64 -5.54 -2.89
N VAL A 411 7.52 -4.84 -2.65
CA VAL A 411 7.53 -3.49 -2.08
C VAL A 411 6.63 -3.45 -0.85
N ILE A 412 7.18 -3.00 0.28
CA ILE A 412 6.42 -2.71 1.50
C ILE A 412 6.44 -1.21 1.73
N GLU A 413 5.26 -0.61 1.84
CA GLU A 413 5.07 0.77 2.29
C GLU A 413 4.53 0.81 3.71
N ASN A 414 5.01 1.76 4.53
CA ASN A 414 4.46 1.99 5.85
C ASN A 414 3.08 2.66 5.77
N SER A 415 2.44 2.82 6.91
CA SER A 415 1.08 3.41 7.01
C SER A 415 0.96 4.87 6.55
N THR A 416 2.07 5.52 6.18
CA THR A 416 2.11 6.89 5.64
C THR A 416 2.48 6.93 4.15
N GLY A 417 2.69 5.78 3.51
CA GLY A 417 3.08 5.66 2.10
C GLY A 417 4.58 5.79 1.84
N ASN A 418 5.43 5.71 2.87
CA ASN A 418 6.88 5.65 2.68
C ASN A 418 7.31 4.20 2.45
N VAL A 419 8.15 3.98 1.44
CA VAL A 419 8.74 2.66 1.17
C VAL A 419 9.68 2.25 2.32
N ILE A 420 9.40 1.10 2.93
CA ILE A 420 10.24 0.44 3.95
C ILE A 420 11.22 -0.50 3.26
N LEU A 421 10.71 -1.37 2.38
CA LEU A 421 11.49 -2.35 1.62
C LEU A 421 11.07 -2.29 0.16
N ASN A 422 12.04 -2.36 -0.74
CA ASN A 422 11.83 -2.49 -2.18
C ASN A 422 13.00 -3.28 -2.73
N PHE A 423 12.75 -4.53 -3.10
CA PHE A 423 13.78 -5.39 -3.64
C PHE A 423 13.20 -6.38 -4.65
N THR A 424 14.08 -6.96 -5.47
CA THR A 424 13.72 -8.02 -6.40
C THR A 424 14.52 -9.27 -6.07
N TYR A 425 13.83 -10.38 -5.86
CA TYR A 425 14.47 -11.71 -5.81
C TYR A 425 14.35 -12.41 -7.16
N ASN A 426 15.19 -13.43 -7.41
CA ASN A 426 15.22 -14.15 -8.68
C ASN A 426 15.75 -15.59 -8.51
N ASP A 427 15.57 -16.41 -9.54
CA ASP A 427 16.03 -17.81 -9.64
C ASP A 427 17.26 -17.99 -10.55
N GLY A 428 17.83 -16.88 -11.05
CA GLY A 428 18.93 -16.89 -12.00
C GLY A 428 20.22 -17.49 -11.42
N SER A 429 21.20 -17.79 -12.28
CA SER A 429 22.40 -18.56 -11.92
C SER A 429 23.30 -17.95 -10.82
N GLU A 430 23.12 -16.68 -10.48
CA GLU A 430 23.85 -16.02 -9.39
C GLU A 430 23.16 -16.19 -8.02
N TRP A 431 21.87 -16.53 -8.02
CA TRP A 431 21.05 -16.77 -6.83
C TRP A 431 21.26 -18.18 -6.27
N PRO A 432 20.93 -18.44 -5.00
CA PRO A 432 20.98 -19.77 -4.41
C PRO A 432 20.01 -20.73 -5.12
N SER A 433 20.53 -21.78 -5.76
CA SER A 433 19.71 -22.72 -6.53
C SER A 433 18.94 -23.73 -5.67
N GLY A 434 19.28 -23.87 -4.38
CA GLY A 434 18.60 -24.81 -3.48
C GLY A 434 17.26 -24.24 -3.01
N SER A 435 17.13 -22.91 -3.07
CA SER A 435 15.90 -22.18 -2.81
C SER A 435 14.88 -22.24 -3.96
N ASP A 436 15.27 -22.82 -5.10
CA ASP A 436 14.42 -22.98 -6.28
C ASP A 436 13.79 -24.39 -6.34
N GLY A 437 12.92 -24.72 -5.39
CA GLY A 437 12.14 -25.97 -5.41
C GLY A 437 12.84 -27.20 -4.85
N GLU A 438 14.12 -27.12 -4.43
CA GLU A 438 14.79 -28.23 -3.72
C GLU A 438 14.41 -28.28 -2.23
N GLY A 439 13.85 -27.17 -1.75
CA GLY A 439 13.22 -27.00 -0.45
C GLY A 439 14.04 -26.23 0.55
N TYR A 440 15.12 -25.53 0.15
CA TYR A 440 15.74 -24.53 1.01
C TYR A 440 14.99 -23.19 0.88
N SER A 441 15.10 -22.30 1.85
CA SER A 441 14.64 -20.91 1.71
C SER A 441 15.82 -20.01 1.33
N LEU A 442 15.54 -18.79 0.87
CA LEU A 442 16.53 -17.73 0.76
C LEU A 442 16.70 -17.08 2.14
N VAL A 443 17.93 -17.08 2.67
CA VAL A 443 18.28 -16.44 3.94
C VAL A 443 19.12 -15.21 3.68
N SER A 444 18.71 -14.07 4.22
CA SER A 444 19.41 -12.81 4.01
C SER A 444 20.65 -12.69 4.90
N ARG A 445 21.67 -12.01 4.37
CA ARG A 445 22.98 -11.83 5.00
C ARG A 445 23.45 -10.38 5.02
N ASP A 446 22.89 -9.58 4.12
CA ASP A 446 23.22 -8.18 3.96
C ASP A 446 21.96 -7.36 3.63
N SER A 447 22.13 -6.05 3.54
CA SER A 447 21.10 -5.04 3.40
C SER A 447 20.61 -4.81 1.97
N ASP A 448 21.45 -5.09 0.95
CA ASP A 448 21.03 -4.97 -0.45
C ASP A 448 20.33 -6.24 -0.91
N LEU A 449 19.04 -6.35 -0.58
CA LEU A 449 18.25 -7.54 -0.88
C LEU A 449 18.03 -7.79 -2.38
N SER A 450 18.38 -6.85 -3.28
CA SER A 450 18.33 -7.10 -4.72
C SER A 450 19.64 -7.67 -5.27
N ASP A 451 20.70 -7.71 -4.45
CA ASP A 451 21.94 -8.37 -4.77
C ASP A 451 21.87 -9.86 -4.40
N ALA A 452 22.09 -10.75 -5.36
CA ALA A 452 22.14 -12.18 -5.13
C ALA A 452 23.13 -12.57 -4.01
N LEU A 453 24.25 -11.84 -3.82
CA LEU A 453 25.21 -12.12 -2.74
C LEU A 453 24.68 -11.88 -1.33
N SER A 454 23.63 -11.07 -1.20
CA SER A 454 22.92 -10.88 0.07
C SER A 454 22.12 -12.11 0.49
N TRP A 455 22.04 -13.14 -0.36
CA TRP A 455 21.28 -14.36 -0.13
C TRP A 455 22.14 -15.61 -0.15
N ARG A 456 21.73 -16.59 0.65
CA ARG A 456 22.19 -17.98 0.62
C ARG A 456 21.01 -18.93 0.83
N ASP A 457 21.23 -20.22 0.58
CA ASP A 457 20.28 -21.26 1.03
C ASP A 457 20.26 -21.31 2.57
N SER A 458 19.11 -21.68 3.14
CA SER A 458 18.99 -22.02 4.56
C SER A 458 19.89 -23.19 4.97
N ASP A 459 20.25 -23.25 6.26
CA ASP A 459 21.08 -24.33 6.78
C ASP A 459 20.32 -25.67 6.78
N GLU A 460 19.00 -25.61 6.93
CA GLU A 460 18.11 -26.77 6.94
C GLU A 460 17.17 -26.78 5.74
N ARG A 461 16.86 -27.99 5.25
CA ARG A 461 15.79 -28.19 4.28
C ARG A 461 14.45 -27.87 4.94
N MET A 462 13.62 -27.13 4.23
CA MET A 462 12.39 -26.44 4.65
C MET A 462 12.64 -25.16 5.44
N GLY A 463 13.88 -24.65 5.49
CA GLY A 463 14.16 -23.42 6.23
C GLY A 463 14.01 -23.59 7.75
N ASN A 464 14.11 -22.47 8.47
CA ASN A 464 13.96 -22.42 9.93
C ASN A 464 13.12 -21.22 10.38
N PRO A 465 11.87 -21.10 9.89
CA PRO A 465 11.03 -19.94 10.16
C PRO A 465 10.84 -19.72 11.66
N GLY A 466 10.98 -18.46 12.09
CA GLY A 466 10.96 -18.03 13.49
C GLY A 466 12.33 -17.97 14.16
N GLU A 467 13.37 -18.53 13.53
CA GLU A 467 14.73 -18.64 14.08
C GLU A 467 15.78 -17.99 13.17
N SER A 468 17.07 -18.13 13.49
CA SER A 468 18.15 -17.51 12.73
C SER A 468 19.18 -18.54 12.28
N ASP A 469 19.55 -18.53 11.00
CA ASP A 469 20.74 -19.25 10.50
C ASP A 469 22.05 -18.52 10.77
N ASN A 470 22.04 -17.38 11.46
CA ASN A 470 23.24 -16.56 11.61
C ASN A 470 24.30 -17.31 12.41
N THR A 471 25.44 -17.59 11.78
CA THR A 471 26.61 -18.10 12.47
C THR A 471 27.40 -16.92 13.06
N ARG A 472 28.13 -17.19 14.15
CA ARG A 472 29.01 -16.22 14.78
C ARG A 472 30.42 -16.74 14.84
N PHE A 473 31.40 -15.89 14.54
CA PHE A 473 32.79 -16.20 14.76
C PHE A 473 33.05 -16.49 16.24
N SER A 474 33.83 -17.54 16.51
CA SER A 474 34.30 -17.87 17.85
C SER A 474 35.80 -18.08 17.83
N GLY A 475 36.53 -17.37 18.71
CA GLY A 475 37.98 -17.48 18.80
C GLY A 475 38.65 -16.12 18.86
N LEU A 476 39.98 -16.13 18.73
CA LEU A 476 40.75 -14.91 18.58
C LEU A 476 40.99 -14.69 17.07
N PRO A 477 40.65 -13.52 16.50
CA PRO A 477 40.77 -13.30 15.06
C PRO A 477 42.13 -13.58 14.41
N SER A 478 43.21 -13.53 15.21
CA SER A 478 44.61 -13.62 14.78
C SER A 478 45.29 -14.94 15.15
N THR A 479 44.52 -15.95 15.59
CA THR A 479 45.09 -17.31 15.74
C THR A 479 45.34 -17.93 14.38
N ASP A 480 46.28 -18.87 14.38
CA ASP A 480 46.69 -19.73 13.27
C ASP A 480 47.00 -21.08 13.95
N GLU A 481 45.94 -21.82 14.29
CA GLU A 481 46.00 -23.04 15.12
C GLU A 481 46.67 -24.20 14.36
N ASP A 482 46.58 -24.22 13.03
CA ASP A 482 47.18 -25.23 12.17
C ASP A 482 48.56 -24.85 11.59
N GLY A 483 48.95 -23.58 11.67
CA GLY A 483 50.27 -23.07 11.31
C GLY A 483 50.47 -22.89 9.80
N ASP A 484 49.40 -22.75 9.02
CA ASP A 484 49.46 -22.58 7.57
C ASP A 484 49.69 -21.11 7.13
N GLY A 485 49.60 -20.17 8.08
CA GLY A 485 49.86 -18.74 7.88
C GLY A 485 48.61 -17.92 7.52
N VAL A 486 47.41 -18.51 7.56
CA VAL A 486 46.14 -17.81 7.44
C VAL A 486 45.55 -17.60 8.84
N GLU A 487 45.09 -16.37 9.12
CA GLU A 487 44.47 -16.08 10.42
C GLU A 487 43.03 -16.61 10.48
N ALA A 488 42.61 -17.11 11.65
CA ALA A 488 41.31 -17.72 11.91
C ALA A 488 40.09 -16.91 11.41
N LEU A 489 40.14 -15.57 11.51
CA LEU A 489 39.04 -14.73 11.00
C LEU A 489 38.97 -14.75 9.47
N LEU A 490 40.12 -14.77 8.78
CA LEU A 490 40.17 -14.85 7.32
C LEU A 490 39.71 -16.23 6.83
N GLU A 491 40.07 -17.29 7.53
CA GLU A 491 39.56 -18.62 7.21
C GLU A 491 38.05 -18.69 7.41
N TYR A 492 37.53 -18.25 8.56
CA TYR A 492 36.09 -18.20 8.78
C TYR A 492 35.37 -17.34 7.73
N ALA A 493 35.96 -16.22 7.32
CA ALA A 493 35.44 -15.34 6.27
C ALA A 493 35.41 -15.98 4.88
N THR A 494 36.30 -16.92 4.59
CA THR A 494 36.50 -17.49 3.25
C THR A 494 36.12 -18.98 3.13
N GLY A 495 35.81 -19.63 4.25
CA GLY A 495 35.34 -21.01 4.34
C GLY A 495 36.41 -22.04 4.69
N GLY A 496 37.54 -21.61 5.27
CA GLY A 496 38.60 -22.45 5.83
C GLY A 496 38.31 -22.96 7.25
N ASP A 497 39.28 -23.65 7.86
CA ASP A 497 39.19 -24.22 9.21
C ASP A 497 40.55 -24.15 9.91
N ASP A 498 40.68 -23.22 10.86
CA ASP A 498 41.88 -22.92 11.68
C ASP A 498 42.49 -24.14 12.38
N ARG A 499 41.77 -25.27 12.43
CA ARG A 499 42.23 -26.51 13.07
C ARG A 499 42.78 -27.55 12.10
N SER A 500 42.63 -27.32 10.80
CA SER A 500 42.82 -28.34 9.78
C SER A 500 43.51 -27.74 8.55
N PRO A 501 44.81 -28.03 8.33
CA PRO A 501 45.54 -27.46 7.21
C PRO A 501 44.87 -27.81 5.88
N GLY A 502 44.44 -26.78 5.15
CA GLY A 502 43.57 -26.88 3.98
C GLY A 502 44.14 -26.24 2.72
N ASP A 503 43.28 -26.09 1.71
CA ASP A 503 43.58 -25.21 0.57
C ASP A 503 43.50 -23.75 1.04
N ASP A 504 44.45 -22.90 0.66
CA ASP A 504 44.38 -21.46 0.93
C ASP A 504 43.19 -20.83 0.16
N LEU A 505 42.10 -20.58 0.89
CA LEU A 505 40.90 -19.91 0.38
C LEU A 505 40.92 -18.39 0.60
N ALA A 506 41.82 -17.91 1.45
CA ALA A 506 41.88 -16.52 1.89
C ALA A 506 42.63 -15.61 0.90
N THR A 507 43.63 -16.15 0.20
CA THR A 507 44.41 -15.38 -0.78
C THR A 507 43.61 -15.11 -2.06
N PRO A 508 43.45 -13.83 -2.48
CA PRO A 508 42.84 -13.50 -3.76
C PRO A 508 43.63 -14.05 -4.94
N VAL A 509 42.93 -14.71 -5.87
CA VAL A 509 43.53 -15.26 -7.10
C VAL A 509 43.49 -14.20 -8.20
N LEU A 510 44.65 -13.91 -8.79
CA LEU A 510 44.79 -12.92 -9.87
C LEU A 510 44.92 -13.62 -11.23
N SER A 511 44.12 -13.17 -12.20
CA SER A 511 44.20 -13.64 -13.59
C SER A 511 44.07 -12.48 -14.57
N ILE A 512 44.56 -12.65 -15.80
CA ILE A 512 44.30 -11.69 -16.87
C ILE A 512 43.22 -12.30 -17.78
N SER A 513 42.10 -11.59 -17.91
CA SER A 513 41.04 -11.96 -18.83
C SER A 513 41.56 -12.03 -20.27
N ARG A 514 40.85 -12.75 -21.15
CA ARG A 514 41.24 -12.90 -22.56
C ARG A 514 41.45 -11.55 -23.28
N ASP A 515 40.70 -10.53 -22.88
CA ASP A 515 40.70 -9.22 -23.52
C ASP A 515 41.67 -8.22 -22.84
N GLY A 516 42.42 -8.64 -21.82
CA GLY A 516 43.50 -7.88 -21.19
C GLY A 516 43.26 -7.30 -19.79
N PRO A 517 42.03 -7.02 -19.33
CA PRO A 517 41.80 -6.61 -17.95
C PRO A 517 42.20 -7.64 -16.89
N LEU A 518 42.66 -7.15 -15.73
CA LEU A 518 42.90 -7.95 -14.53
C LEU A 518 41.58 -8.43 -13.94
N GLU A 519 41.55 -9.69 -13.54
CA GLU A 519 40.49 -10.34 -12.78
C GLU A 519 41.02 -10.74 -11.41
N ILE A 520 40.17 -10.56 -10.41
CA ILE A 520 40.44 -10.91 -9.02
C ILE A 520 39.32 -11.86 -8.60
N MET A 521 39.68 -13.07 -8.19
CA MET A 521 38.75 -14.02 -7.61
C MET A 521 39.00 -14.13 -6.11
N ILE A 522 37.92 -14.06 -5.32
CA ILE A 522 37.94 -14.28 -3.88
C ILE A 522 36.92 -15.36 -3.50
N ASN A 523 37.16 -16.04 -2.38
CA ASN A 523 36.17 -16.93 -1.76
C ASN A 523 35.47 -16.18 -0.62
N LEU A 524 34.17 -16.44 -0.45
CA LEU A 524 33.38 -15.97 0.67
C LEU A 524 32.68 -17.17 1.31
N ASN A 525 32.79 -17.30 2.62
CA ASN A 525 31.90 -18.14 3.40
C ASN A 525 30.52 -17.48 3.42
N LEU A 526 29.54 -18.12 2.79
CA LEU A 526 28.16 -17.62 2.79
C LEU A 526 27.51 -17.76 4.16
N SER A 527 28.04 -18.57 5.07
CA SER A 527 27.46 -18.73 6.39
C SER A 527 27.92 -17.67 7.39
N ALA A 528 29.03 -17.01 7.13
CA ALA A 528 29.57 -15.93 7.96
C ALA A 528 28.76 -14.64 7.75
N SER A 529 27.80 -14.36 8.63
CA SER A 529 26.93 -13.17 8.55
C SER A 529 27.33 -12.04 9.49
N ASP A 530 28.30 -12.28 10.38
CA ASP A 530 28.87 -11.31 11.32
C ASP A 530 30.21 -10.72 10.85
N ILE A 531 30.58 -10.90 9.58
CA ILE A 531 31.81 -10.34 8.99
C ILE A 531 31.50 -9.41 7.82
N ASP A 532 32.18 -8.26 7.78
CA ASP A 532 32.35 -7.44 6.58
C ASP A 532 33.65 -7.79 5.84
N ILE A 533 33.55 -8.14 4.56
CA ILE A 533 34.69 -8.47 3.70
C ILE A 533 34.86 -7.40 2.62
N SER A 534 36.09 -6.92 2.44
CA SER A 534 36.39 -5.90 1.43
C SER A 534 37.75 -6.13 0.78
N LEU A 535 37.88 -5.74 -0.49
CA LEU A 535 39.15 -5.70 -1.20
C LEU A 535 39.77 -4.30 -1.05
N GLU A 536 41.04 -4.25 -0.68
CA GLU A 536 41.80 -3.01 -0.54
C GLU A 536 43.07 -3.05 -1.39
N GLN A 537 43.55 -1.88 -1.80
CA GLN A 537 44.78 -1.69 -2.57
C GLN A 537 45.73 -0.70 -1.89
N THR A 538 47.01 -0.80 -2.23
CA THR A 538 48.04 0.15 -1.79
C THR A 538 49.18 0.25 -2.82
N SER A 539 49.90 1.36 -2.80
CA SER A 539 51.14 1.57 -3.56
C SER A 539 52.40 1.54 -2.70
N ASP A 540 52.27 1.64 -1.36
CA ASP A 540 53.39 1.80 -0.42
C ASP A 540 53.40 0.78 0.74
N LEU A 541 52.39 -0.10 0.82
CA LEU A 541 52.17 -1.06 1.92
C LEU A 541 51.88 -0.42 3.29
N VAL A 542 51.67 0.89 3.33
CA VAL A 542 51.39 1.67 4.55
C VAL A 542 49.95 2.18 4.52
N THR A 543 49.57 2.86 3.44
CA THR A 543 48.24 3.45 3.27
C THR A 543 47.39 2.53 2.40
N TRP A 544 46.33 1.98 2.97
CA TRP A 544 45.40 1.09 2.29
C TRP A 544 44.09 1.83 2.00
N GLU A 545 43.59 1.64 0.79
CA GLU A 545 42.36 2.26 0.30
C GLU A 545 41.44 1.19 -0.30
N PRO A 546 40.11 1.39 -0.32
CA PRO A 546 39.20 0.49 -1.02
C PRO A 546 39.62 0.27 -2.47
N LEU A 547 39.45 -0.95 -2.96
CA LEU A 547 39.67 -1.28 -4.36
C LEU A 547 38.62 -0.55 -5.23
N VAL A 548 39.09 0.24 -6.19
CA VAL A 548 38.25 0.99 -7.14
C VAL A 548 38.60 0.62 -8.58
N GLY A 549 37.64 0.80 -9.49
CA GLY A 549 37.83 0.49 -10.91
C GLY A 549 37.66 -0.98 -11.27
N PHE A 550 36.90 -1.73 -10.47
CA PHE A 550 36.54 -3.12 -10.71
C PHE A 550 35.02 -3.30 -10.64
N GLU A 551 34.49 -4.21 -11.45
CA GLU A 551 33.09 -4.62 -11.46
C GLU A 551 32.99 -6.11 -11.13
N ARG A 552 31.99 -6.51 -10.34
CA ARG A 552 31.69 -7.93 -10.14
C ARG A 552 31.06 -8.47 -11.43
N ILE A 553 31.62 -9.55 -11.98
CA ILE A 553 31.18 -10.15 -13.24
C ILE A 553 30.61 -11.56 -13.08
N ALA A 554 30.81 -12.19 -11.93
CA ALA A 554 30.27 -13.52 -11.64
C ALA A 554 30.22 -13.82 -10.15
N ILE A 555 29.20 -14.59 -9.77
CA ILE A 555 29.06 -15.29 -8.50
C ILE A 555 28.97 -16.78 -8.80
N ILE A 556 29.92 -17.57 -8.29
CA ILE A 556 29.95 -19.02 -8.51
C ILE A 556 29.79 -19.71 -7.15
N ARG A 557 28.64 -20.33 -6.91
CA ARG A 557 28.32 -20.95 -5.62
C ARG A 557 28.74 -22.42 -5.57
N ASP A 558 29.30 -22.83 -4.44
CA ASP A 558 29.51 -24.22 -4.04
C ASP A 558 28.61 -24.50 -2.83
N GLN A 559 27.38 -24.96 -3.12
CA GLN A 559 26.36 -25.14 -2.09
C GLN A 559 26.74 -26.19 -1.05
N ALA A 560 27.47 -27.25 -1.45
CA ALA A 560 27.90 -28.29 -0.53
C ALA A 560 28.85 -27.78 0.56
N LYS A 561 29.51 -26.64 0.32
CA LYS A 561 30.44 -26.00 1.25
C LYS A 561 29.93 -24.67 1.83
N ALA A 562 28.76 -24.20 1.39
CA ALA A 562 28.28 -22.85 1.65
C ALA A 562 29.32 -21.76 1.33
N ILE A 563 30.05 -21.91 0.21
CA ILE A 563 31.08 -20.96 -0.25
C ILE A 563 30.65 -20.36 -1.59
N ALA A 564 30.96 -19.08 -1.81
CA ALA A 564 30.87 -18.45 -3.12
C ALA A 564 32.24 -17.94 -3.59
N ARG A 565 32.56 -18.19 -4.86
CA ARG A 565 33.67 -17.56 -5.58
C ARG A 565 33.18 -16.34 -6.32
N ILE A 566 33.73 -15.18 -5.99
CA ILE A 566 33.35 -13.89 -6.58
C ILE A 566 34.45 -13.45 -7.52
N VAL A 567 34.09 -13.12 -8.76
CA VAL A 567 35.04 -12.64 -9.75
C VAL A 567 34.80 -11.16 -10.02
N TYR A 568 35.82 -10.35 -9.76
CA TYR A 568 35.87 -8.94 -10.10
C TYR A 568 36.76 -8.73 -11.32
N ARG A 569 36.38 -7.87 -12.24
CA ARG A 569 37.17 -7.49 -13.42
C ARG A 569 37.43 -6.01 -13.44
N ALA A 570 38.67 -5.62 -13.75
CA ALA A 570 39.04 -4.22 -13.93
C ALA A 570 38.27 -3.60 -15.11
N THR A 571 37.75 -2.38 -14.93
CA THR A 571 36.99 -1.67 -15.98
C THR A 571 37.88 -1.12 -17.09
N THR A 572 39.18 -1.01 -16.84
CA THR A 572 40.19 -0.65 -17.83
C THR A 572 41.35 -1.65 -17.82
N PRO A 573 42.06 -1.85 -18.93
CA PRO A 573 43.33 -2.57 -18.93
C PRO A 573 44.30 -1.97 -17.91
N GLN A 574 45.05 -2.82 -17.21
CA GLN A 574 45.91 -2.36 -16.12
C GLN A 574 47.15 -1.63 -16.67
N GLU A 575 47.40 -0.41 -16.19
CA GLU A 575 48.62 0.34 -16.50
C GLU A 575 49.80 -0.10 -15.63
N SER A 576 51.03 0.23 -16.06
CA SER A 576 52.32 -0.32 -15.61
C SER A 576 52.79 0.05 -14.20
N SER A 577 51.91 0.54 -13.31
CA SER A 577 52.27 0.81 -11.92
C SER A 577 52.03 -0.41 -11.04
N THR A 578 53.07 -0.87 -10.34
CA THR A 578 52.95 -1.92 -9.32
C THR A 578 52.00 -1.46 -8.21
N LYS A 579 50.99 -2.28 -7.90
CA LYS A 579 50.09 -2.12 -6.75
C LYS A 579 50.05 -3.43 -5.97
N PHE A 580 49.70 -3.34 -4.70
CA PHE A 580 49.45 -4.49 -3.83
C PHE A 580 47.96 -4.55 -3.48
N LEU A 581 47.45 -5.77 -3.27
CA LEU A 581 46.05 -6.05 -2.95
C LEU A 581 45.98 -6.86 -1.66
N ARG A 582 44.91 -6.66 -0.89
CA ARG A 582 44.57 -7.53 0.23
C ARG A 582 43.06 -7.74 0.33
N LEU A 583 42.68 -8.87 0.90
CA LEU A 583 41.35 -9.09 1.44
C LEU A 583 41.35 -8.65 2.91
N ARG A 584 40.34 -7.88 3.30
CA ARG A 584 40.16 -7.41 4.68
C ARG A 584 38.84 -7.94 5.20
N ALA A 585 38.89 -8.69 6.29
CA ALA A 585 37.74 -9.13 7.07
C ALA A 585 37.62 -8.30 8.37
N ILE A 586 36.41 -7.90 8.73
CA ILE A 586 36.10 -7.15 9.96
C ILE A 586 34.90 -7.81 10.65
N LEU A 587 35.04 -8.17 11.91
CA LEU A 587 33.94 -8.67 12.74
C LEU A 587 32.99 -7.50 13.13
N ARG A 588 31.68 -7.68 12.93
CA ARG A 588 30.61 -6.67 13.15
C ARG A 588 30.23 -6.45 14.62
#